data_AF-A0A2W0F1K8-F1
#
_entry.id   AF-A0A2W0F1K8-F1
#
_cell.length_a   1.000
_cell.length_b   1.000
_cell.length_c   1.000
_cell.angle_alpha   90.00
_cell.angle_beta   90.00
_cell.angle_gamma   90.00
#
_symmetry.space_group_name_H-M   'P 1'
#
loop_
_entity.id
_entity.type
_entity.pdbx_description
1 polymer ?
#
loop_
_entity_poly.entity_id
_entity_poly.type
_entity_poly.pdbx_seq_one_letter_code
_entity_poly.pdbx_strand_id
1 'polypeptide(L)'
;MLQTQWSGRHLGKENYVCRFGRTQDERETQMGLAASKERMHQISPSANACPHCGAKKKPLIPSKLVGLAATAGVIYWFTFHVLFPGMTASVTRAEYGEKWPLTISEGKLSCVDPSSVLLEFQGVTYAMNDSASSHAKQFGWTEVNRIWRNDPENKGSKVAMTPLIEKGLALCAK
;
A
#
# COMPACT_ATOMS: atom_id res chain seq x y z
N MET A 1 20.94 -34.40 13.81
CA MET A 1 21.50 -33.92 15.09
C MET A 1 22.76 -33.14 14.77
N LEU A 2 22.78 -31.83 15.01
CA LEU A 2 23.98 -30.98 14.87
C LEU A 2 24.04 -30.06 16.10
N GLN A 3 25.10 -30.21 16.89
CA GLN A 3 25.41 -29.36 18.04
C GLN A 3 25.78 -27.95 17.56
N THR A 4 25.22 -26.93 18.19
CA THR A 4 25.58 -25.52 17.95
C THR A 4 26.72 -25.11 18.87
N GLN A 5 27.87 -24.76 18.29
CA GLN A 5 29.01 -24.16 19.00
C GLN A 5 29.07 -22.65 18.68
N TRP A 6 29.35 -21.82 19.69
CA TRP A 6 29.45 -20.36 19.57
C TRP A 6 30.92 -19.93 19.41
N SER A 7 31.18 -18.96 18.53
CA SER A 7 32.47 -18.25 18.44
C SER A 7 32.20 -16.75 18.29
N GLY A 8 32.80 -15.93 19.15
CA GLY A 8 32.70 -14.47 19.12
C GLY A 8 34.09 -13.84 19.08
N ARG A 9 34.23 -12.71 18.36
CA ARG A 9 35.44 -11.88 18.29
C ARG A 9 35.05 -10.44 18.62
N HIS A 10 35.80 -9.77 19.51
CA HIS A 10 35.60 -8.35 19.85
C HIS A 10 36.20 -7.46 18.76
N LEU A 11 35.37 -6.61 18.13
CA LEU A 11 35.83 -5.37 17.53
C LEU A 11 35.65 -4.27 18.58
N GLY A 12 36.69 -3.47 18.79
CA GLY A 12 36.69 -2.38 19.75
C GLY A 12 35.58 -1.37 19.46
N LYS A 13 34.89 -1.02 20.55
CA LYS A 13 33.92 0.06 20.81
C LYS A 13 33.25 0.62 19.56
N GLU A 14 31.96 0.32 19.40
CA GLU A 14 31.14 0.43 18.19
C GLU A 14 31.15 -0.87 17.38
N ASN A 15 29.95 -1.34 17.03
CA ASN A 15 29.64 -2.50 16.17
C ASN A 15 29.52 -3.87 16.87
N TYR A 16 28.28 -4.31 17.08
CA TYR A 16 27.93 -5.74 17.02
C TYR A 16 27.04 -5.97 15.80
N VAL A 17 27.53 -6.79 14.88
CA VAL A 17 26.83 -7.22 13.66
C VAL A 17 26.13 -8.54 13.96
N CYS A 18 24.80 -8.52 14.00
CA CYS A 18 23.99 -9.74 13.95
C CYS A 18 23.85 -10.19 12.50
N ARG A 19 24.79 -11.00 11.98
CA ARG A 19 24.66 -11.57 10.64
C ARG A 19 23.82 -12.85 10.72
N PHE A 20 22.57 -12.76 10.26
CA PHE A 20 21.72 -13.90 9.99
C PHE A 20 22.10 -14.48 8.62
N GLY A 21 23.08 -15.40 8.59
CA GLY A 21 23.47 -16.09 7.36
C GLY A 21 22.42 -17.13 6.98
N ARG A 22 21.79 -16.99 5.81
CA ARG A 22 21.02 -18.07 5.19
C ARG A 22 21.66 -18.42 3.85
N THR A 23 21.74 -19.74 3.61
CA THR A 23 22.10 -20.47 2.37
C THR A 23 23.55 -20.26 1.90
N GLN A 24 24.31 -21.25 1.43
CA GLN A 24 24.01 -22.48 0.69
C GLN A 24 25.27 -23.38 0.72
N ASP A 25 25.10 -24.70 0.59
CA ASP A 25 26.02 -25.70 0.00
C ASP A 25 27.53 -25.80 0.34
N GLU A 26 27.96 -27.06 0.43
CA GLU A 26 29.33 -27.62 0.32
C GLU A 26 30.40 -27.49 1.43
N ARG A 27 30.66 -28.67 2.06
CA ARG A 27 31.94 -29.33 2.41
C ARG A 27 33.10 -28.57 3.10
N GLU A 28 33.38 -29.01 4.35
CA GLU A 28 34.71 -29.45 4.88
C GLU A 28 35.95 -28.62 4.48
N THR A 29 36.71 -27.92 5.35
CA THR A 29 37.47 -28.40 6.52
C THR A 29 38.19 -27.21 7.20
N GLN A 30 38.45 -27.38 8.50
CA GLN A 30 39.13 -26.57 9.54
C GLN A 30 40.41 -25.79 9.13
N MET A 31 40.94 -24.78 9.84
CA MET A 31 41.29 -24.61 11.28
C MET A 31 41.47 -23.10 11.56
N GLY A 32 40.94 -22.47 12.62
CA GLY A 32 41.44 -22.37 14.02
C GLY A 32 41.91 -20.90 14.30
N LEU A 33 41.87 -20.27 15.49
CA LEU A 33 41.27 -20.45 16.82
C LEU A 33 41.63 -19.18 17.65
N ALA A 34 40.81 -18.77 18.63
CA ALA A 34 41.14 -18.11 19.92
C ALA A 34 39.94 -17.28 20.44
N ALA A 35 39.05 -17.81 21.28
CA ALA A 35 39.11 -17.92 22.75
C ALA A 35 38.62 -16.66 23.49
N SER A 36 37.55 -16.77 24.30
CA SER A 36 37.55 -16.34 25.71
C SER A 36 36.29 -16.79 26.46
N LYS A 37 36.48 -17.00 27.76
CA LYS A 37 35.74 -17.80 28.74
C LYS A 37 34.93 -16.86 29.65
N GLU A 38 34.01 -17.45 30.42
CA GLU A 38 33.22 -16.89 31.55
C GLU A 38 31.80 -16.33 31.25
N ARG A 39 30.81 -17.06 31.82
CA ARG A 39 29.38 -16.75 32.02
C ARG A 39 28.46 -16.73 30.80
N MET A 40 28.26 -17.92 30.21
CA MET A 40 27.01 -18.23 29.51
C MET A 40 25.89 -18.46 30.52
N HIS A 41 25.03 -17.46 30.75
CA HIS A 41 23.70 -17.76 31.28
C HIS A 41 22.97 -18.63 30.25
N GLN A 42 22.62 -19.85 30.65
CA GLN A 42 21.83 -20.77 29.86
C GLN A 42 20.44 -20.15 29.65
N ILE A 43 20.22 -19.49 28.52
CA ILE A 43 18.87 -19.09 28.14
C ILE A 43 18.15 -20.36 27.71
N SER A 44 17.13 -20.75 28.48
CA SER A 44 16.29 -21.91 28.19
C SER A 44 15.82 -21.87 26.73
N PRO A 45 15.85 -22.98 25.97
CA PRO A 45 15.36 -23.03 24.60
C PRO A 45 13.89 -22.60 24.46
N SER A 46 13.13 -22.59 25.56
CA SER A 46 11.75 -22.11 25.66
C SER A 46 11.58 -20.60 25.88
N ALA A 47 12.66 -19.82 26.02
CA ALA A 47 12.53 -18.38 26.25
C ALA A 47 12.07 -17.64 24.98
N ASN A 48 10.97 -16.89 25.10
CA ASN A 48 10.36 -16.13 24.01
C ASN A 48 10.94 -14.72 23.82
N ALA A 49 11.74 -14.24 24.78
CA ALA A 49 12.42 -12.96 24.74
C ALA A 49 13.77 -13.04 25.45
N CYS A 50 14.75 -12.30 24.95
CA CYS A 50 16.04 -12.16 25.63
C CYS A 50 15.95 -11.12 26.76
N PRO A 51 16.39 -11.42 27.99
CA PRO A 51 16.22 -10.54 29.14
C PRO A 51 17.08 -9.25 29.07
N HIS A 52 18.16 -9.23 28.27
CA HIS A 52 19.07 -8.08 28.19
C HIS A 52 18.76 -7.09 27.07
N CYS A 53 18.09 -7.54 25.99
CA CYS A 53 17.81 -6.70 24.81
C CYS A 53 16.32 -6.66 24.43
N GLY A 54 15.46 -7.41 25.13
CA GLY A 54 14.02 -7.45 24.86
C GLY A 54 13.64 -8.08 23.51
N ALA A 55 14.61 -8.55 22.73
CA ALA A 55 14.37 -9.14 21.42
C ALA A 55 13.52 -10.40 21.56
N LYS A 56 12.31 -10.37 21.00
CA LYS A 56 11.39 -11.51 20.97
C LYS A 56 11.70 -12.41 19.78
N LYS A 57 11.56 -13.73 19.97
CA LYS A 57 11.61 -14.67 18.84
C LYS A 57 10.43 -14.35 17.92
N LYS A 58 10.71 -14.01 16.65
CA LYS A 58 9.65 -13.96 15.63
C LYS A 58 9.15 -15.41 15.45
N PRO A 59 7.83 -15.66 15.46
CA PRO A 59 7.32 -17.00 15.21
C PRO A 59 7.84 -17.47 13.86
N LEU A 60 8.56 -18.60 13.85
CA LEU A 60 8.99 -19.25 12.63
C LEU A 60 7.73 -19.87 12.01
N ILE A 61 7.11 -19.13 11.09
CA ILE A 61 5.99 -19.64 10.31
C ILE A 61 6.55 -20.79 9.45
N PRO A 62 6.07 -22.04 9.58
CA PRO A 62 6.61 -23.17 8.84
C PRO A 62 6.37 -22.99 7.34
N SER A 63 7.44 -23.08 6.53
CA SER A 63 7.44 -22.77 5.09
C SER A 63 6.77 -23.81 4.19
N LYS A 64 5.88 -24.66 4.74
CA LYS A 64 5.14 -25.69 3.96
C LYS A 64 3.89 -25.14 3.26
N LEU A 65 3.67 -23.81 3.31
CA LEU A 65 2.53 -23.12 2.70
C LEU A 65 2.90 -22.24 1.49
N VAL A 66 4.04 -22.50 0.83
CA VAL A 66 4.45 -21.82 -0.41
C VAL A 66 4.36 -22.82 -1.56
N GLY A 67 3.14 -23.07 -2.06
CA GLY A 67 2.93 -24.07 -3.11
C GLY A 67 1.65 -23.95 -3.94
N LEU A 68 0.90 -22.85 -3.84
CA LEU A 68 -0.38 -22.66 -4.56
C LEU A 68 -0.62 -21.18 -4.98
N ALA A 69 0.43 -20.43 -5.36
CA ALA A 69 0.31 -18.99 -5.65
C ALA A 69 0.57 -18.58 -7.11
N ALA A 70 0.80 -19.51 -8.04
CA ALA A 70 1.13 -19.15 -9.43
C ALA A 70 -0.09 -18.97 -10.34
N THR A 71 -1.24 -19.59 -10.04
CA THR A 71 -2.49 -19.42 -10.80
C THR A 71 -3.40 -18.33 -10.20
N ALA A 72 -3.24 -18.08 -8.90
CA ALA A 72 -3.88 -16.96 -8.22
C ALA A 72 -3.38 -15.61 -8.76
N GLY A 73 -2.17 -15.46 -9.30
CA GLY A 73 -1.71 -14.16 -9.82
C GLY A 73 -2.54 -13.66 -11.01
N VAL A 74 -2.82 -14.53 -11.97
CA VAL A 74 -3.61 -14.20 -13.18
C VAL A 74 -5.10 -14.20 -12.87
N ILE A 75 -5.59 -15.16 -12.09
CA ILE A 75 -6.99 -15.19 -11.65
C ILE A 75 -7.28 -14.02 -10.71
N TYR A 76 -6.37 -13.61 -9.84
CA TYR A 76 -6.54 -12.43 -8.97
C TYR A 76 -6.37 -11.13 -9.77
N TRP A 77 -5.48 -11.07 -10.76
CA TRP A 77 -5.46 -9.93 -11.70
C TRP A 77 -6.79 -9.80 -12.44
N PHE A 78 -7.30 -10.90 -13.01
CA PHE A 78 -8.54 -10.90 -13.78
C PHE A 78 -9.79 -10.77 -12.90
N THR A 79 -9.87 -11.46 -11.75
CA THR A 79 -11.02 -11.36 -10.84
C THR A 79 -11.02 -10.03 -10.10
N PHE A 80 -9.88 -9.51 -9.64
CA PHE A 80 -9.84 -8.23 -8.95
C PHE A 80 -10.16 -7.04 -9.89
N HIS A 81 -9.79 -7.10 -11.17
CA HIS A 81 -10.18 -6.06 -12.14
C HIS A 81 -11.61 -6.20 -12.66
N VAL A 82 -12.18 -7.40 -12.65
CA VAL A 82 -13.52 -7.66 -13.19
C VAL A 82 -14.63 -7.64 -12.12
N LEU A 83 -14.34 -7.88 -10.83
CA LEU A 83 -15.37 -7.98 -9.78
C LEU A 83 -15.83 -6.67 -9.11
N PHE A 84 -15.28 -5.50 -9.45
CA PHE A 84 -15.75 -4.23 -8.89
C PHE A 84 -16.33 -3.25 -9.94
N PRO A 85 -17.31 -3.65 -10.77
CA PRO A 85 -17.92 -2.76 -11.76
C PRO A 85 -18.83 -1.68 -11.13
N GLY A 86 -19.04 -1.71 -9.81
CA GLY A 86 -20.00 -0.83 -9.12
C GLY A 86 -19.47 0.56 -8.75
N MET A 87 -18.16 0.74 -8.66
CA MET A 87 -17.57 1.97 -8.13
C MET A 87 -17.29 3.04 -9.19
N THR A 88 -17.59 2.80 -10.47
CA THR A 88 -17.28 3.75 -11.54
C THR A 88 -18.44 3.97 -12.51
N ALA A 89 -18.59 5.19 -13.02
CA ALA A 89 -19.56 5.53 -14.07
C ALA A 89 -18.98 6.55 -15.05
N SER A 90 -19.20 6.34 -16.34
CA SER A 90 -18.88 7.35 -17.36
C SER A 90 -19.91 8.48 -17.33
N VAL A 91 -19.45 9.71 -17.47
CA VAL A 91 -20.28 10.91 -17.56
C VAL A 91 -19.81 11.78 -18.71
N THR A 92 -20.76 12.35 -19.44
CA THR A 92 -20.47 13.18 -20.62
C THR A 92 -21.22 14.50 -20.54
N ARG A 93 -20.65 15.55 -21.15
CA ARG A 93 -21.33 16.85 -21.29
C ARG A 93 -22.66 16.72 -22.03
N ALA A 94 -22.77 15.79 -22.97
CA ALA A 94 -23.99 15.55 -23.74
C ALA A 94 -25.17 15.12 -22.83
N GLU A 95 -24.91 14.34 -21.77
CA GLU A 95 -25.95 13.93 -20.81
C GLU A 95 -26.49 15.10 -19.97
N TYR A 96 -25.65 16.09 -19.66
CA TYR A 96 -25.98 17.18 -18.74
C TYR A 96 -26.31 18.50 -19.42
N GLY A 97 -25.92 18.68 -20.69
CA GLY A 97 -26.08 19.92 -21.44
C GLY A 97 -25.48 21.11 -20.68
N GLU A 98 -26.28 22.15 -20.50
CA GLU A 98 -25.87 23.38 -19.81
C GLU A 98 -25.56 23.19 -18.32
N LYS A 99 -26.02 22.09 -17.70
CA LYS A 99 -25.72 21.79 -16.29
C LYS A 99 -24.33 21.19 -16.09
N TRP A 100 -23.59 20.92 -17.16
CA TRP A 100 -22.26 20.35 -17.08
C TRP A 100 -21.25 21.33 -16.46
N PRO A 101 -20.64 21.03 -15.30
CA PRO A 101 -19.84 22.00 -14.57
C PRO A 101 -18.38 22.07 -15.01
N LEU A 102 -17.92 21.18 -15.90
CA LEU A 102 -16.50 21.04 -16.23
C LEU A 102 -16.15 21.60 -17.61
N THR A 103 -14.89 22.02 -17.78
CA THR A 103 -14.36 22.48 -19.07
C THR A 103 -14.08 21.32 -20.04
N ILE A 104 -13.80 20.13 -19.51
CA ILE A 104 -13.65 18.88 -20.26
C ILE A 104 -14.99 18.36 -20.78
N SER A 105 -14.99 17.52 -21.81
CA SER A 105 -16.21 17.02 -22.47
C SER A 105 -16.81 15.78 -21.80
N GLU A 106 -16.01 15.01 -21.08
CA GLU A 106 -16.38 13.74 -20.47
C GLU A 106 -15.41 13.38 -19.35
N GLY A 107 -15.73 12.33 -18.60
CA GLY A 107 -14.83 11.72 -17.65
C GLY A 107 -15.42 10.47 -17.02
N LYS A 108 -14.57 9.71 -16.34
CA LYS A 108 -14.98 8.53 -15.58
C LYS A 108 -15.06 8.90 -14.11
N LEU A 109 -16.27 8.98 -13.57
CA LEU A 109 -16.48 9.11 -12.14
C LEU A 109 -16.12 7.81 -11.44
N SER A 110 -15.51 7.92 -10.28
CA SER A 110 -15.30 6.80 -9.38
C SER A 110 -15.48 7.19 -7.92
N CYS A 111 -15.80 6.22 -7.09
CA CYS A 111 -15.81 6.35 -5.64
C CYS A 111 -14.75 5.43 -5.03
N VAL A 112 -13.85 5.97 -4.21
CA VAL A 112 -12.70 5.22 -3.65
C VAL A 112 -12.82 4.95 -2.15
N ASP A 113 -13.62 5.73 -1.45
CA ASP A 113 -14.01 5.53 -0.06
C ASP A 113 -15.46 6.01 0.10
N PRO A 114 -16.16 5.75 1.23
CA PRO A 114 -17.58 6.04 1.37
C PRO A 114 -18.01 7.49 1.10
N SER A 115 -17.05 8.42 0.97
CA SER A 115 -17.33 9.83 0.73
C SER A 115 -16.47 10.48 -0.36
N SER A 116 -15.37 9.88 -0.84
CA SER A 116 -14.52 10.53 -1.84
C SER A 116 -14.91 10.18 -3.25
N VAL A 117 -15.29 11.23 -3.99
CA VAL A 117 -15.61 11.14 -5.41
C VAL A 117 -14.43 11.65 -6.22
N LEU A 118 -14.01 10.84 -7.18
CA LEU A 118 -12.95 11.17 -8.13
C LEU A 118 -13.52 11.22 -9.54
N LEU A 119 -12.85 11.97 -10.41
CA LEU A 119 -13.09 11.97 -11.84
C LEU A 119 -11.78 11.75 -12.57
N GLU A 120 -11.71 10.74 -13.43
CA GLU A 120 -10.56 10.51 -14.29
C GLU A 120 -10.84 11.02 -15.71
N PHE A 121 -9.90 11.79 -16.26
CA PHE A 121 -9.90 12.21 -17.65
C PHE A 121 -8.47 12.23 -18.19
N GLN A 122 -8.23 11.51 -19.29
CA GLN A 122 -6.92 11.41 -19.95
C GLN A 122 -5.76 11.06 -19.00
N GLY A 123 -6.00 10.14 -18.06
CA GLY A 123 -5.01 9.70 -17.07
C GLY A 123 -4.76 10.69 -15.92
N VAL A 124 -5.49 11.80 -15.85
CA VAL A 124 -5.47 12.73 -14.71
C VAL A 124 -6.67 12.46 -13.82
N THR A 125 -6.41 12.24 -12.54
CA THR A 125 -7.45 12.06 -11.51
C THR A 125 -7.72 13.37 -10.79
N TYR A 126 -8.97 13.82 -10.81
CA TYR A 126 -9.46 15.02 -10.16
C TYR A 126 -10.25 14.69 -8.91
N ALA A 127 -9.95 15.35 -7.81
CA ALA A 127 -10.73 15.31 -6.58
C ALA A 127 -12.00 16.15 -6.74
N MET A 128 -13.17 15.51 -6.75
CA MET A 128 -14.45 16.18 -7.08
C MET A 128 -15.14 16.82 -5.87
N ASN A 129 -14.78 16.43 -4.65
CA ASN A 129 -15.37 16.93 -3.42
C ASN A 129 -14.34 17.06 -2.28
N ASP A 130 -14.77 17.66 -1.17
CA ASP A 130 -13.89 17.98 -0.04
C ASP A 130 -13.22 16.74 0.58
N SER A 131 -13.94 15.62 0.68
CA SER A 131 -13.38 14.35 1.14
C SER A 131 -12.22 13.90 0.27
N ALA A 132 -12.38 13.95 -1.07
CA ALA A 132 -11.30 13.63 -1.98
C ALA A 132 -10.15 14.65 -1.90
N SER A 133 -10.45 15.96 -1.83
CA SER A 133 -9.43 17.00 -1.74
C SER A 133 -8.59 16.89 -0.46
N SER A 134 -9.16 16.44 0.65
CA SER A 134 -8.42 16.21 1.90
C SER A 134 -7.28 15.19 1.74
N HIS A 135 -7.45 14.24 0.85
CA HIS A 135 -6.47 13.19 0.55
C HIS A 135 -5.65 13.46 -0.73
N ALA A 136 -5.98 14.51 -1.49
CA ALA A 136 -5.40 14.77 -2.80
C ALA A 136 -3.87 14.88 -2.77
N LYS A 137 -3.29 15.52 -1.75
CA LYS A 137 -1.83 15.62 -1.60
C LYS A 137 -1.16 14.26 -1.34
N GLN A 138 -1.83 13.38 -0.61
CA GLN A 138 -1.29 12.06 -0.27
C GLN A 138 -1.30 11.12 -1.47
N PHE A 139 -2.35 11.18 -2.30
CA PHE A 139 -2.53 10.28 -3.44
C PHE A 139 -2.17 10.91 -4.80
N GLY A 140 -1.74 12.17 -4.82
CA GLY A 140 -1.37 12.87 -6.05
C GLY A 140 -2.56 13.26 -6.93
N TRP A 141 -3.75 13.43 -6.36
CA TRP A 141 -4.93 13.87 -7.11
C TRP A 141 -4.88 15.38 -7.38
N THR A 142 -5.49 15.78 -8.49
CA THR A 142 -5.56 17.17 -8.92
C THR A 142 -6.84 17.83 -8.42
N GLU A 143 -6.76 19.09 -7.99
CA GLU A 143 -7.95 19.85 -7.61
C GLU A 143 -8.88 20.12 -8.80
N VAL A 144 -10.17 19.84 -8.66
CA VAL A 144 -11.18 20.06 -9.72
C VAL A 144 -11.32 21.53 -10.14
N ASN A 145 -10.94 22.48 -9.26
CA ASN A 145 -10.98 23.91 -9.53
C ASN A 145 -10.30 24.33 -10.85
N ARG A 146 -9.29 23.57 -11.30
CA ARG A 146 -8.57 23.82 -12.56
C ARG A 146 -9.42 23.60 -13.80
N ILE A 147 -10.41 22.72 -13.71
CA ILE A 147 -11.32 22.35 -14.80
C ILE A 147 -12.75 22.80 -14.54
N TRP A 148 -12.99 23.61 -13.50
CA TRP A 148 -14.32 24.07 -13.15
C TRP A 148 -14.75 25.26 -14.03
N ARG A 149 -15.79 25.04 -14.84
CA ARG A 149 -16.38 26.02 -15.75
C ARG A 149 -17.03 27.17 -14.98
N ASN A 150 -16.82 28.39 -15.47
CA ASN A 150 -17.52 29.58 -14.98
C ASN A 150 -18.99 29.54 -15.42
N ASP A 151 -19.88 30.05 -14.58
CA ASP A 151 -21.30 30.19 -14.89
C ASP A 151 -21.50 31.33 -15.91
N PRO A 152 -22.09 31.06 -17.09
CA PRO A 152 -22.37 32.11 -18.07
C PRO A 152 -23.47 33.08 -17.65
N GLU A 153 -24.41 32.65 -16.80
CA GLU A 153 -25.52 33.48 -16.31
C GLU A 153 -25.06 34.40 -15.17
N ASN A 154 -24.13 33.92 -14.35
CA ASN A 154 -23.64 34.63 -13.16
C ASN A 154 -22.13 34.91 -13.25
N LYS A 155 -21.77 36.13 -13.66
CA LYS A 155 -20.37 36.57 -13.74
C LYS A 155 -19.67 36.43 -12.39
N GLY A 156 -18.56 35.70 -12.38
CA GLY A 156 -17.75 35.45 -11.18
C GLY A 156 -18.13 34.17 -10.41
N SER A 157 -19.24 33.54 -10.77
CA SER A 157 -19.67 32.26 -10.19
C SER A 157 -19.21 31.07 -11.02
N LYS A 158 -19.24 29.88 -10.40
CA LYS A 158 -18.98 28.60 -11.05
C LYS A 158 -20.29 27.84 -11.22
N VAL A 159 -20.39 27.04 -12.29
CA VAL A 159 -21.56 26.16 -12.50
C VAL A 159 -21.66 25.15 -11.37
N ALA A 160 -22.86 24.85 -10.85
CA ALA A 160 -23.00 23.95 -9.71
C ALA A 160 -22.41 22.55 -9.96
N MET A 161 -21.52 22.10 -9.06
CA MET A 161 -20.88 20.76 -9.13
C MET A 161 -21.78 19.65 -8.56
N THR A 162 -22.78 20.01 -7.75
CA THR A 162 -23.65 19.09 -7.00
C THR A 162 -24.19 17.92 -7.82
N PRO A 163 -24.71 18.10 -9.05
CA PRO A 163 -25.27 16.98 -9.82
C PRO A 163 -24.26 15.89 -10.18
N LEU A 164 -22.98 16.25 -10.34
CA LEU A 164 -21.90 15.28 -10.61
C LEU A 164 -21.43 14.61 -9.32
N ILE A 165 -21.30 15.38 -8.23
CA ILE A 165 -20.92 14.84 -6.92
C ILE A 165 -21.97 13.84 -6.43
N GLU A 166 -23.26 14.16 -6.53
CA GLU A 166 -24.35 13.26 -6.14
C GLU A 166 -24.34 11.96 -6.96
N LYS A 167 -24.11 12.04 -8.28
CA LYS A 167 -23.96 10.85 -9.13
C LYS A 167 -22.76 10.01 -8.70
N GLY A 168 -21.64 10.65 -8.33
CA GLY A 168 -20.46 9.96 -7.80
C GLY A 168 -20.70 9.31 -6.44
N LEU A 169 -21.36 10.01 -5.51
CA LEU A 169 -21.70 9.47 -4.19
C LEU A 169 -22.68 8.29 -4.28
N ALA A 170 -23.58 8.30 -5.26
CA ALA A 170 -24.46 7.16 -5.52
C ALA A 170 -23.70 5.88 -5.95
N LEU A 171 -22.45 6.01 -6.40
CA LEU A 171 -21.57 4.86 -6.68
C LEU A 171 -20.95 4.29 -5.40
N CYS A 172 -20.84 5.09 -4.33
CA CYS A 172 -20.30 4.65 -3.05
C CYS A 172 -21.24 3.72 -2.26
N ALA A 173 -22.53 3.72 -2.61
CA ALA A 173 -23.56 2.93 -1.94
C ALA A 173 -23.74 1.51 -2.53
N LYS A 174 -22.89 1.10 -3.47
CA LYS A 174 -22.94 -0.19 -4.16
C LYS A 174 -21.77 -1.08 -3.77
#